data_AF-A0A3D4NGW3-F1
#
_entry.id   AF-A0A3D4NGW3-F1
#
_cell.length_a   1.000
_cell.length_b   1.000
_cell.length_c   1.000
_cell.angle_alpha   90.00
_cell.angle_beta   90.00
_cell.angle_gamma   90.00
#
_symmetry.space_group_name_H-M   'P 1'
#
loop_
_entity.id
_entity.type
_entity.pdbx_description
1 polymer ?
#
loop_
_entity_poly.entity_id
_entity_poly.type
_entity_poly.pdbx_seq_one_letter_code
_entity_poly.pdbx_strand_id
1 'polypeptide(L)' 'MDARFPKIAEQLLLIERELRVQGWWDDVPPSAEALSSVEPFSVDTLD' A
#
# COMPACT_ATOMS: atom_id res chain seq x y z
N MET A 1 10.43 -7.85 19.82
CA MET A 1 9.58 -7.21 18.78
C MET A 1 9.73 -5.71 18.94
N ASP A 2 10.07 -4.98 17.89
CA ASP A 2 10.33 -3.53 17.97
C ASP A 2 9.04 -2.78 18.34
N ALA A 3 9.11 -1.89 19.34
CA ALA A 3 7.96 -1.11 19.81
C ALA A 3 7.40 -0.15 18.74
N ARG A 4 8.12 0.06 17.64
CA ARG A 4 7.66 0.85 16.49
C ARG A 4 6.70 0.07 15.59
N PHE A 5 6.75 -1.26 15.58
CA PHE A 5 5.91 -2.07 14.70
C PHE A 5 4.41 -1.86 14.93
N PRO A 6 3.89 -1.87 16.18
CA PRO A 6 2.47 -1.62 16.42
C PRO A 6 2.03 -0.22 15.97
N LYS A 7 2.90 0.79 16.16
CA LYS A 7 2.62 2.17 15.73
C LYS A 7 2.54 2.30 14.22
N ILE A 8 3.43 1.63 13.50
CA ILE A 8 3.41 1.60 12.03
C ILE A 8 2.16 0.87 11.54
N ALA A 9 1.82 -0.28 12.13
CA ALA A 9 0.62 -1.03 11.77
C ALA A 9 -0.66 -0.20 11.95
N GLU A 10 -0.76 0.55 13.06
CA GLU A 10 -1.89 1.46 13.28
C GLU A 10 -2.01 2.52 12.18
N GLN A 11 -0.89 3.13 11.75
CA GLN A 11 -0.92 4.10 10.65
C GLN A 11 -1.33 3.47 9.32
N LEU A 12 -0.84 2.27 9.01
CA LEU A 12 -1.22 1.55 7.78
C LEU A 12 -2.71 1.23 7.75
N LEU A 13 -3.28 0.79 8.87
CA LEU A 13 -4.72 0.49 8.98
C LEU A 13 -5.60 1.74 8.84
N LEU A 14 -5.13 2.89 9.33
CA LEU A 14 -5.84 4.17 9.14
C LEU A 14 -5.86 4.57 7.66
N ILE A 15 -4.74 4.42 6.95
CA ILE A 15 -4.65 4.70 5.51
C ILE A 15 -5.57 3.77 4.71
N GLU A 16 -5.53 2.46 4.97
CA GLU A 16 -6.41 1.48 4.31
C GLU A 16 -7.88 1.85 4.49
N ARG A 17 -8.30 2.15 5.72
CA ARG A 17 -9.68 2.52 6.01
C ARG A 17 -10.11 3.76 5.21
N GLU A 18 -9.28 4.79 5.16
CA GLU A 18 -9.59 6.03 4.45
C GLU A 18 -9.71 5.78 2.93
N LEU A 19 -8.77 5.02 2.35
CA LEU A 19 -8.81 4.64 0.94
C LEU A 19 -10.07 3.82 0.60
N ARG A 20 -10.48 2.89 1.47
CA ARG A 20 -11.72 2.12 1.31
C ARG A 20 -12.96 3.02 1.34
N VAL A 21 -13.00 4.00 2.26
CA VAL A 21 -14.11 4.96 2.37
C VAL A 21 -14.22 5.82 1.11
N GLN A 22 -13.09 6.22 0.53
CA GLN A 22 -13.04 7.00 -0.71
C GLN A 22 -13.26 6.15 -1.98
N GLY A 23 -13.28 4.82 -1.86
CA GLY A 23 -13.40 3.90 -2.99
C GLY A 23 -12.15 3.83 -3.86
N TRP A 24 -10.99 4.20 -3.32
CA TRP A 24 -9.68 4.14 -3.99
C TRP A 24 -8.87 2.91 -3.58
N TRP A 25 -9.38 2.13 -2.62
CA TRP A 25 -8.74 0.88 -2.23
C TRP A 25 -9.11 -0.23 -3.20
N ASP A 26 -8.13 -0.73 -3.93
CA ASP A 26 -8.30 -1.91 -4.77
C ASP A 26 -8.41 -3.19 -3.94
N ASP A 27 -9.39 -4.03 -4.26
CA ASP A 27 -9.57 -5.33 -3.60
C ASP A 27 -8.51 -6.37 -4.04
N VAL A 28 -7.84 -6.11 -5.17
CA VAL A 28 -6.83 -7.01 -5.73
C VAL A 28 -5.47 -6.36 -5.60
N PRO A 29 -4.49 -7.00 -4.93
CA PRO A 29 -3.14 -6.47 -4.89
C PRO A 29 -2.52 -6.46 -6.30
N PRO A 30 -1.63 -5.49 -6.60
CA PRO A 30 -0.91 -5.48 -7.88
C PRO A 30 -0.10 -6.76 -8.06
N SER A 31 0.09 -7.17 -9.31
CA SER A 31 0.86 -8.37 -9.62
C SER A 31 2.33 -8.19 -9.24
N ALA A 32 3.06 -9.30 -9.06
CA ALA A 32 4.48 -9.25 -8.72
C ALA A 32 5.31 -8.53 -9.80
N GLU A 33 4.90 -8.65 -11.06
CA GLU A 33 5.50 -7.96 -12.20
C GLU A 33 5.28 -6.45 -12.10
N ALA A 34 4.09 -6.00 -11.72
CA ALA A 34 3.80 -4.57 -11.54
C ALA A 34 4.58 -3.95 -10.37
N LEU A 35 4.90 -4.74 -9.34
CA LEU A 35 5.77 -4.33 -8.23
C LEU A 35 7.27 -4.46 -8.55
N SER A 36 7.64 -5.08 -9.67
CA SER A 36 9.03 -5.32 -10.07
C SER A 36 9.68 -4.18 -10.85
N SER A 37 8.99 -3.02 -10.93
CA SER A 37 9.53 -1.85 -11.59
C SER A 37 10.87 -1.41 -10.99
N VAL A 38 11.72 -0.90 -11.88
CA VAL A 38 13.03 -0.34 -11.55
C VAL A 38 12.91 1.10 -11.03
N GLU A 39 11.82 1.79 -11.37
CA GLU A 39 11.57 3.16 -10.93
C GLU A 39 10.98 3.19 -9.50
N PRO A 40 11.33 4.21 -8.69
CA PRO A 40 10.81 4.32 -7.34
C PRO A 40 9.29 4.47 -7.37
N PHE A 41 8.60 3.74 -6.48
CA PHE A 41 7.13 3.69 -6.40
C PHE A 41 6.43 3.08 -7.61
N SER A 42 7.18 2.43 -8.53
CA SER A 42 6.58 1.71 -9.65
C SER A 42 5.69 2.59 -10.54
N VAL A 43 6.08 3.86 -10.72
CA VAL A 43 5.31 4.90 -11.44
C VAL A 43 5.09 4.61 -12.91
N ASP A 44 5.86 3.69 -13.48
CA ASP A 44 5.78 3.20 -14.85
C ASP A 44 4.87 1.97 -15.00
N THR A 45 4.55 1.27 -13.90
CA THR A 45 3.80 0.00 -13.91
C THR A 45 2.52 0.00 -13.08
N LEU A 46 2.35 0.96 -12.17
CA LEU A 46 1.16 1.18 -11.36
C LEU A 46 0.56 2.57 -11.70
N ASP A 47 -0.73 2.60 -11.99
CA ASP A 47 -1.52 3.83 -12.23
C ASP A 47 -2.26 4.30 -10.97
#